data_AF-A0A0C2DR06-F1
#
_entry.id   AF-A0A0C2DR06-F1
#
_cell.length_a   1.000
_cell.length_b   1.000
_cell.length_c   1.000
_cell.angle_alpha   90.00
_cell.angle_beta   90.00
_cell.angle_gamma   90.00
#
_symmetry.space_group_name_H-M   'P 1'
#
loop_
_entity.id
_entity.type
_entity.pdbx_description
1 polymer ?
#
loop_
_entity_poly.entity_id
_entity_poly.type
_entity_poly.pdbx_seq_one_letter_code
_entity_poly.pdbx_strand_id
1 'polypeptide(L)'
;MSGNAECAWALRHDMVEVSRSFARKLGLADDLTSREVIEKLQDVPSDQFALGMLERTNPASAVERAVGPCYDNDFLPEVRC
;
A
#
# COMPACT_ATOMS: atom_id res chain seq x y z
N MET A 1 -19.16 15.29 8.77
CA MET A 1 -17.88 14.54 8.82
C MET A 1 -18.17 13.18 9.44
N SER A 2 -17.82 12.06 8.79
CA SER A 2 -18.28 10.71 9.19
C SER A 2 -17.13 9.69 9.25
N GLY A 3 -15.95 10.11 9.70
CA GLY A 3 -14.78 9.25 9.85
C GLY A 3 -13.76 9.84 10.82
N ASN A 4 -13.03 8.97 11.51
CA ASN A 4 -11.95 9.31 12.45
C ASN A 4 -10.80 8.30 12.32
N ALA A 5 -9.70 8.52 13.04
CA ALA A 5 -8.50 7.67 12.98
C ALA A 5 -8.71 6.27 13.60
N GLU A 6 -9.76 6.09 14.40
CA GLU A 6 -10.11 4.80 15.04
C GLU A 6 -10.97 3.91 14.14
N CYS A 7 -11.41 4.42 12.98
CA CYS A 7 -12.18 3.62 12.04
C CYS A 7 -11.36 2.42 11.57
N ALA A 8 -11.98 1.25 11.48
CA ALA A 8 -11.33 0.01 11.01
C ALA A 8 -10.69 0.12 9.62
N TRP A 9 -11.11 1.11 8.81
CA TRP A 9 -10.57 1.38 7.47
C TRP A 9 -9.49 2.47 7.42
N ALA A 10 -9.22 3.14 8.55
CA ALA A 10 -8.37 4.33 8.59
C ALA A 10 -6.88 4.00 8.60
N LEU A 11 -6.50 2.85 9.15
CA LEU A 11 -5.13 2.37 9.22
C LEU A 11 -5.00 1.05 8.46
N ARG A 12 -3.85 0.88 7.80
CA ARG A 12 -3.48 -0.34 7.10
C ARG A 12 -2.25 -0.95 7.76
N HIS A 13 -2.37 -2.21 8.17
CA HIS A 13 -1.34 -2.91 8.94
C HIS A 13 -0.40 -3.76 8.08
N ASP A 14 -0.77 -4.05 6.83
CA ASP A 14 -0.09 -4.95 5.88
C ASP A 14 0.51 -4.19 4.68
N MET A 15 0.91 -2.93 4.88
CA MET A 15 1.39 -2.06 3.80
C MET A 15 2.62 -2.61 3.07
N VAL A 16 3.49 -3.33 3.76
CA VAL A 16 4.71 -3.91 3.17
C VAL A 16 4.34 -5.05 2.21
N GLU A 17 3.46 -5.95 2.63
CA GLU A 17 2.98 -7.09 1.84
C GLU A 17 2.27 -6.62 0.58
N VAL A 18 1.42 -5.59 0.72
CA VAL A 18 0.65 -5.01 -0.39
C VAL A 18 1.57 -4.30 -1.37
N SER A 19 2.53 -3.52 -0.88
CA SER A 19 3.53 -2.87 -1.73
C SER A 19 4.37 -3.88 -2.50
N ARG A 20 4.74 -5.01 -1.89
CA ARG A 20 5.45 -6.11 -2.56
C ARG A 20 4.58 -6.84 -3.57
N SER A 21 3.30 -7.05 -3.27
CA SER A 21 2.33 -7.62 -4.23
C SER A 21 2.17 -6.72 -5.46
N PHE A 22 2.10 -5.41 -5.23
CA PHE A 22 2.03 -4.41 -6.29
C PHE A 22 3.31 -4.35 -7.13
N ALA A 23 4.50 -4.36 -6.50
CA ALA A 23 5.78 -4.41 -7.20
C ALA A 23 5.88 -5.64 -8.14
N ARG A 24 5.42 -6.81 -7.68
CA ARG A 24 5.33 -8.03 -8.50
C ARG A 24 4.43 -7.85 -9.72
N LYS A 25 3.27 -7.20 -9.56
CA LYS A 25 2.33 -6.91 -10.66
C LYS A 25 2.93 -5.96 -11.71
N LEU A 26 3.83 -5.07 -11.29
CA LEU A 26 4.62 -4.23 -12.19
C LEU A 26 5.82 -4.95 -12.84
N GLY A 27 6.01 -6.24 -12.53
CA GLY A 27 7.10 -7.05 -13.09
C GLY A 27 8.45 -6.84 -12.40
N LEU A 28 8.47 -6.27 -11.19
CA LEU A 28 9.69 -6.18 -10.39
C LEU A 28 10.02 -7.55 -9.77
N ALA A 29 11.31 -7.85 -9.64
CA ALA A 29 11.80 -9.14 -9.16
C ALA A 29 11.60 -9.33 -7.64
N ASP A 30 11.36 -10.58 -7.23
CA ASP A 30 11.03 -10.97 -5.85
C ASP A 30 12.23 -11.00 -4.89
N ASP A 31 13.44 -11.00 -5.43
CA ASP A 31 14.70 -11.05 -4.69
C ASP A 31 15.22 -9.66 -4.28
N LEU A 32 14.52 -8.59 -4.65
CA LEU A 32 14.91 -7.23 -4.35
C LEU A 32 14.69 -6.88 -2.88
N THR A 33 15.66 -6.16 -2.32
CA THR A 33 15.51 -5.52 -1.00
C THR A 33 14.47 -4.40 -1.07
N SER A 34 13.88 -4.02 0.08
CA SER A 34 12.88 -2.93 0.12
C SER A 34 13.41 -1.63 -0.48
N ARG A 35 14.71 -1.34 -0.32
CA ARG A 35 15.36 -0.17 -0.90
C ARG A 35 15.38 -0.24 -2.43
N GLU A 36 15.83 -1.35 -2.99
CA GLU A 36 15.88 -1.55 -4.45
C GLU A 36 14.49 -1.54 -5.07
N VAL A 37 13.47 -2.06 -4.37
CA VAL A 37 12.08 -1.95 -4.80
C VAL A 37 11.65 -0.49 -4.88
N ILE A 38 11.94 0.32 -3.85
CA ILE A 38 11.58 1.76 -3.84
C ILE A 38 12.28 2.50 -4.98
N GLU A 39 13.58 2.27 -5.17
CA GLU A 39 14.35 2.90 -6.25
C GLU A 39 13.75 2.57 -7.62
N LYS A 40 13.40 1.31 -7.88
CA LYS A 40 12.75 0.92 -9.14
C LYS A 40 11.33 1.46 -9.29
N LEU A 41 10.56 1.56 -8.22
CA LEU A 41 9.21 2.13 -8.26
C LEU A 41 9.22 3.63 -8.59
N GLN A 42 10.27 4.36 -8.21
CA GLN A 42 10.43 5.78 -8.56
C GLN A 42 10.64 6.00 -10.06
N ASP A 43 11.19 5.01 -10.77
CA ASP A 43 11.38 5.05 -12.23
C ASP A 43 10.09 4.72 -13.01
N VAL A 44 9.05 4.19 -12.34
CA VAL A 44 7.79 3.84 -12.98
C VAL A 44 6.98 5.11 -13.29
N PRO A 45 6.54 5.32 -14.54
CA PRO A 45 5.65 6.43 -14.88
C PRO A 45 4.40 6.45 -14.01
N SER A 46 4.00 7.63 -13.54
CA SER A 46 2.92 7.79 -12.55
C SER A 46 1.57 7.25 -13.04
N ASP A 47 1.30 7.35 -14.33
CA ASP A 47 0.10 6.80 -14.98
C ASP A 47 0.07 5.27 -14.92
N GLN A 48 1.21 4.62 -15.15
CA GLN A 48 1.35 3.17 -15.04
C GLN A 48 1.29 2.69 -13.59
N PHE A 49 1.92 3.46 -12.69
CA PHE A 49 1.87 3.19 -11.25
C PHE A 49 0.43 3.25 -10.72
N ALA A 50 -0.34 4.29 -11.07
CA ALA A 50 -1.73 4.43 -10.62
C ALA A 50 -2.66 3.35 -11.18
N LEU A 51 -2.48 2.95 -12.45
CA LEU A 51 -3.32 1.96 -13.11
C LEU A 51 -3.05 0.52 -12.63
N GLY A 52 -1.84 0.21 -12.18
CA GLY A 52 -1.52 -1.10 -11.57
C GLY A 52 -2.31 -1.38 -10.28
N MET A 53 -2.91 -0.35 -9.66
CA MET A 53 -3.73 -0.48 -8.44
C MET A 53 -5.21 -0.80 -8.73
N LEU A 54 -5.66 -0.65 -9.98
CA LEU A 54 -7.04 -0.89 -10.40
C LEU A 54 -7.30 -2.37 -10.69
N GLU A 55 -7.14 -3.24 -9.69
CA GLU A 55 -7.74 -4.57 -9.78
C GLU A 55 -9.25 -4.45 -9.59
N ARG A 56 -10.02 -5.05 -10.52
CA ARG A 56 -11.49 -5.00 -10.55
C ARG A 56 -12.06 -5.56 -9.25
N THR A 57 -12.51 -4.68 -8.37
CA THR A 57 -13.26 -5.03 -7.16
C THR A 57 -14.53 -5.78 -7.54
N ASN A 58 -14.62 -7.04 -7.13
CA ASN A 58 -15.89 -7.76 -7.06
C ASN A 58 -16.74 -7.07 -5.97
N PRO A 59 -17.93 -6.51 -6.27
CA PRO A 59 -18.67 -5.63 -5.36
C PRO A 59 -19.16 -6.30 -4.06
N ALA A 60 -18.99 -7.62 -3.93
CA ALA A 60 -19.29 -8.39 -2.73
C ALA A 60 -18.11 -8.52 -1.74
N SER A 61 -16.89 -8.17 -2.16
CA SER A 61 -15.72 -8.11 -1.29
C SER A 61 -15.74 -6.82 -0.50
N ALA A 62 -15.42 -6.86 0.79
CA ALA A 62 -15.09 -5.66 1.56
C ALA A 62 -14.11 -4.81 0.73
N VAL A 63 -14.31 -3.48 0.72
CA VAL A 63 -13.46 -2.54 -0.03
C VAL A 63 -12.06 -2.59 0.58
N GLU A 64 -11.23 -3.51 0.09
CA GLU A 64 -9.82 -3.56 0.45
C GLU A 64 -9.11 -2.40 -0.24
N ARG A 65 -8.76 -1.38 0.55
CA ARG A 65 -8.13 -0.17 0.05
C ARG A 65 -6.66 -0.39 -0.22
N ALA A 66 -6.25 -0.57 -1.48
CA ALA A 66 -4.87 -0.88 -1.85
C ALA A 66 -3.77 -0.03 -1.16
N VAL A 67 -4.04 1.23 -0.83
CA VAL A 67 -3.13 2.11 -0.07
C VAL A 67 -3.90 2.84 1.03
N GLY A 68 -3.26 3.03 2.18
CA GLY A 68 -3.77 3.84 3.28
C GLY A 68 -2.68 4.22 4.28
N PRO A 69 -3.00 5.06 5.28
CA PRO A 69 -2.10 5.39 6.38
C PRO A 69 -1.61 4.14 7.11
N CYS A 70 -0.34 4.13 7.54
CA CYS A 70 0.24 3.12 8.40
C CYS A 70 1.10 3.78 9.49
N TYR A 71 1.44 3.04 10.53
CA TYR A 71 2.40 3.50 11.53
C TYR A 71 3.81 3.48 10.93
N ASP A 72 4.37 4.66 10.72
CA ASP A 72 5.73 4.85 10.19
C ASP A 72 6.75 5.13 11.30
N ASN A 73 6.29 5.31 12.54
CA ASN A 73 7.10 5.72 13.69
C ASN A 73 7.79 7.09 13.53
N ASP A 74 7.26 7.94 12.66
CA ASP A 74 7.67 9.32 12.48
C ASP A 74 6.44 10.24 12.56
N PHE A 75 5.60 10.25 11.52
CA PHE A 75 4.35 11.00 11.51
C PHE A 75 3.26 10.31 12.35
N LEU A 76 3.16 8.98 12.27
CA LEU A 76 2.24 8.14 13.04
C LEU A 76 3.03 7.14 13.89
N PRO A 77 3.29 7.46 15.18
CA PRO A 77 3.98 6.55 16.08
C PRO A 77 3.10 5.35 16.48
N GLU A 78 3.71 4.16 16.58
CA GLU A 78 3.06 3.03 17.26
C GLU A 78 2.99 3.29 18.76
N VAL A 79 1.78 3.37 19.30
CA VAL A 79 1.57 3.42 20.75
C VAL A 79 1.70 1.99 21.28
N ARG A 80 2.87 1.65 21.83
CA ARG A 80 3.07 0.39 22.56
C ARG A 80 2.58 0.57 24.00
N CYS A 81 1.42 -0.01 24.31
CA CYS A 81 0.91 -0.17 25.67
C CYS A 81 1.46 -1.44 26.32
#